data_AF-A0A9Q3HG90-F1
#
_entry.id   AF-A0A9Q3HG90-F1
#
_cell.length_a   1.000
_cell.length_b   1.000
_cell.length_c   1.000
_cell.angle_alpha   90.00
_cell.angle_beta   90.00
_cell.angle_gamma   90.00
#
_symmetry.space_group_name_H-M   'P 1'
#
loop_
_entity.id
_entity.type
_entity.pdbx_description
1 polymer ?
#
loop_
_entity_poly.entity_id
_entity_poly.type
_entity_poly.pdbx_seq_one_letter_code
_entity_poly.pdbx_strand_id
1 'polypeptide(L)'
;MLRRPPYPEIQETRKEIEKHINELLKVDAINKMGHNEIVKITPDVLITWNDGKSMLGWDFRALINYTKADRYDIPRIPHALGNLAKAKNIKKWNI
;
A
#
# COMPACT_ATOMS: atom_id res chain seq x y z
N MET A 1 1.82 -10.85 17.73
CA MET A 1 2.77 -9.72 17.84
C MET A 1 2.58 -8.79 16.65
N LEU A 2 2.40 -7.48 16.89
CA LEU A 2 2.27 -6.43 15.87
C LEU A 2 3.61 -5.84 15.42
N ARG A 3 4.66 -6.10 16.20
CA ARG A 3 6.04 -5.81 15.84
C ARG A 3 6.66 -7.10 15.32
N ARG A 4 7.18 -7.06 14.11
CA ARG A 4 7.86 -8.18 13.46
C ARG A 4 9.27 -7.75 13.08
N PRO A 5 10.24 -8.69 13.11
CA PRO A 5 11.53 -8.42 12.51
C PRO A 5 11.35 -8.28 10.99
N PRO A 6 12.13 -7.41 10.33
CA PRO A 6 12.10 -7.29 8.88
C PRO A 6 12.41 -8.64 8.22
N TYR A 7 11.82 -8.87 7.05
CA TYR A 7 12.16 -10.03 6.24
C TYR A 7 13.63 -9.98 5.83
N PRO A 8 14.31 -11.14 5.70
CA PRO A 8 15.67 -11.16 5.18
C PRO A 8 15.67 -10.80 3.69
N GLU A 9 16.46 -9.80 3.32
CA GLU A 9 16.62 -9.35 1.94
C GLU A 9 18.05 -9.48 1.38
N ILE A 10 18.15 -9.74 0.07
CA ILE A 10 19.40 -9.67 -0.68
C ILE A 10 19.74 -8.21 -1.03
N GLN A 11 21.01 -7.94 -1.36
CA GLN A 11 21.49 -6.57 -1.62
C GLN A 11 20.71 -5.84 -2.73
N GLU A 12 20.30 -6.55 -3.79
CA GLU A 12 19.52 -5.97 -4.89
C GLU A 12 18.14 -5.50 -4.42
N THR A 13 17.43 -6.36 -3.68
CA THR A 13 16.14 -6.03 -3.06
C THR A 13 16.26 -4.84 -2.13
N ARG A 14 17.32 -4.80 -1.31
CA ARG A 14 17.57 -3.67 -0.40
C ARG A 14 17.73 -2.35 -1.14
N LYS A 15 18.49 -2.32 -2.23
CA LYS A 15 18.67 -1.11 -3.06
C LYS A 15 17.34 -0.60 -3.62
N GLU A 16 16.48 -1.50 -4.09
CA GLU A 16 15.16 -1.13 -4.58
C GLU A 16 14.25 -0.62 -3.46
N ILE A 17 14.27 -1.24 -2.28
CA ILE A 17 13.54 -0.72 -1.11
C ILE A 17 14.00 0.70 -0.77
N GLU A 18 15.31 0.91 -0.66
CA GLU A 18 15.89 2.23 -0.35
C GLU A 18 15.51 3.28 -1.41
N LYS A 19 15.49 2.90 -2.69
CA LYS A 19 15.02 3.76 -3.78
C LYS A 19 13.56 4.17 -3.59
N HIS A 20 12.64 3.21 -3.41
CA HIS A 20 11.21 3.48 -3.21
C HIS A 20 10.94 4.32 -1.95
N ILE A 21 11.61 4.01 -0.83
CA ILE A 21 11.48 4.78 0.41
C ILE A 21 11.96 6.23 0.22
N ASN A 22 13.07 6.45 -0.48
CA ASN A 22 13.56 7.80 -0.78
C ASN A 22 12.60 8.58 -1.70
N GLU A 23 11.96 7.92 -2.66
CA GLU A 23 10.92 8.54 -3.49
C GLU A 23 9.71 8.97 -2.65
N LEU A 24 9.24 8.10 -1.75
CA LEU A 24 8.13 8.41 -0.84
C LEU A 24 8.44 9.54 0.14
N LEU A 25 9.68 9.61 0.64
CA LEU A 25 10.15 10.71 1.49
C LEU A 25 10.18 12.05 0.72
N LYS A 26 10.57 12.03 -0.56
CA LYS A 26 10.63 13.26 -1.39
C LYS A 26 9.25 13.87 -1.64
N VAL A 27 8.21 13.04 -1.75
CA VAL A 27 6.83 13.48 -1.96
C VAL A 27 6.04 13.65 -0.67
N ASP A 28 6.71 13.56 0.49
CA ASP A 28 6.11 13.67 1.82
C ASP A 28 4.94 12.67 2.06
N ALA A 29 5.01 11.50 1.42
CA ALA A 29 4.03 10.43 1.65
C ALA A 29 4.32 9.63 2.93
N ILE A 30 5.58 9.62 3.37
CA ILE A 30 6.05 8.99 4.61
C ILE A 30 7.06 9.90 5.29
N ASN A 31 7.25 9.71 6.60
CA ASN A 31 8.17 10.49 7.42
C ASN A 31 9.08 9.59 8.27
N LYS A 32 10.30 10.07 8.54
CA LYS A 32 11.22 9.38 9.46
C LYS A 32 10.74 9.59 10.90
N MET A 33 10.51 8.49 11.60
CA MET A 33 10.18 8.51 13.03
C MET A 33 11.45 8.59 13.88
N GLY A 34 11.37 9.29 15.01
CA GLY A 34 12.47 9.43 15.96
C GLY A 34 12.74 8.14 16.75
N HIS A 35 13.98 7.94 17.20
CA HIS A 35 14.37 6.73 17.96
C HIS A 35 13.56 6.52 19.25
N ASN A 36 13.07 7.60 19.86
CA ASN A 36 12.34 7.58 21.12
C ASN A 36 10.81 7.49 20.94
N GLU A 37 10.30 7.40 19.70
CA GLU A 37 8.86 7.31 19.47
C GLU A 37 8.36 5.88 19.65
N ILE A 38 7.25 5.74 20.36
CA ILE A 38 6.63 4.44 20.61
C ILE A 38 5.89 3.99 19.35
N VAL A 39 6.54 3.11 18.57
CA VAL A 39 5.93 2.48 17.40
C VAL A 39 5.13 1.25 17.83
N LYS A 40 3.80 1.34 17.71
CA LYS A 40 2.89 0.23 18.06
C LYS A 40 2.90 -0.91 17.03
N ILE A 41 3.15 -0.58 15.77
CA ILE A 41 3.09 -1.51 14.63
C ILE A 41 4.24 -1.21 13.68
N THR A 42 4.96 -2.24 13.26
CA THR A 42 6.00 -2.14 12.23
C THR A 42 5.64 -3.10 11.10
N PRO A 43 4.96 -2.61 10.03
CA PRO A 43 4.71 -3.44 8.87
C PRO A 43 6.04 -3.73 8.17
N ASP A 44 6.26 -4.99 7.84
CA ASP A 44 7.42 -5.37 7.03
C ASP A 44 7.22 -4.93 5.58
N VAL A 45 8.31 -4.69 4.87
CA VAL A 45 8.31 -4.32 3.45
C VAL A 45 8.92 -5.42 2.60
N LEU A 46 8.46 -5.53 1.36
CA LEU A 46 8.98 -6.45 0.36
C LEU A 46 8.96 -5.79 -1.03
N ILE A 47 9.78 -6.32 -1.94
CA ILE A 47 9.74 -5.95 -3.35
C ILE A 47 9.05 -7.06 -4.13
N THR A 48 8.07 -6.67 -4.94
CA THR A 48 7.51 -7.51 -5.99
C THR A 48 7.99 -7.00 -7.34
N TRP A 49 8.31 -7.91 -8.26
CA TRP A 49 8.75 -7.57 -9.61
C TRP A 49 7.64 -7.85 -10.61
N ASN A 50 7.35 -6.88 -11.46
CA ASN A 50 6.41 -7.04 -12.57
C ASN A 50 6.91 -6.26 -13.80
N ASP A 51 7.00 -6.91 -14.96
CA ASP A 51 7.46 -6.32 -16.23
C ASP A 51 8.76 -5.51 -16.11
N GLY A 52 9.74 -6.04 -15.37
CA GLY A 52 11.04 -5.38 -15.14
C GLY A 52 10.99 -4.17 -14.21
N LYS A 53 9.83 -3.88 -13.59
CA LYS A 53 9.66 -2.82 -12.59
C LYS A 53 9.50 -3.43 -11.20
N SER A 54 10.13 -2.81 -10.22
CA SER A 54 9.98 -3.15 -8.81
C SER A 54 8.79 -2.38 -8.22
N MET A 55 8.05 -3.02 -7.32
CA MET A 55 6.96 -2.43 -6.54
C MET A 55 7.21 -2.71 -5.06
N LEU A 56 7.15 -1.64 -4.25
CA LEU A 56 7.18 -1.75 -2.80
C LEU A 56 5.82 -2.23 -2.28
N GLY A 57 5.81 -3.35 -1.56
CA GLY A 57 4.63 -3.88 -0.88
C GLY A 57 4.82 -3.84 0.64
N TRP A 58 3.83 -3.33 1.36
CA TRP A 58 3.77 -3.41 2.82
C TRP A 58 2.94 -4.61 3.26
N ASP A 59 3.48 -5.43 4.17
CA ASP A 59 2.73 -6.50 4.80
C ASP A 59 1.89 -5.97 5.97
N PHE A 60 0.66 -5.56 5.66
CA PHE A 60 -0.32 -5.14 6.66
C PHE A 60 -1.17 -6.27 7.24
N ARG A 61 -0.89 -7.56 6.96
CA ARG A 61 -1.76 -8.67 7.42
C ARG A 61 -1.97 -8.69 8.93
N ALA A 62 -0.91 -8.43 9.70
CA ALA A 62 -1.00 -8.34 11.15
C ALA A 62 -1.87 -7.15 11.61
N LEU A 63 -1.74 -6.01 10.93
CA LEU A 63 -2.52 -4.82 11.22
C LEU A 63 -4.00 -5.03 10.89
N ILE A 64 -4.30 -5.58 9.72
CA ILE A 64 -5.66 -5.86 9.25
C ILE A 64 -6.40 -6.76 10.25
N ASN A 65 -5.74 -7.80 10.78
CA ASN A 65 -6.31 -8.69 11.78
C ASN A 65 -6.52 -8.03 13.15
N TYR A 66 -5.77 -6.98 13.46
CA TYR A 66 -5.88 -6.23 14.72
C TYR A 66 -6.96 -5.15 14.67
N THR A 67 -7.17 -4.55 13.50
CA THR A 67 -8.16 -3.49 13.31
C THR A 67 -9.57 -4.04 13.15
N LYS A 68 -10.57 -3.35 13.69
CA LYS A 68 -11.98 -3.63 13.41
C LYS A 68 -12.30 -3.11 12.01
N ALA A 69 -12.83 -3.97 11.15
CA ALA A 69 -13.28 -3.57 9.82
C ALA A 69 -14.46 -2.59 9.92
N ASP A 70 -14.28 -1.40 9.36
CA ASP A 70 -15.37 -0.46 9.09
C ASP A 70 -15.90 -0.73 7.67
N ARG A 71 -17.11 -1.29 7.58
CA ARG A 71 -17.66 -1.77 6.32
C ARG A 71 -18.53 -0.68 5.71
N TYR A 72 -18.08 -0.13 4.58
CA TYR A 72 -18.90 0.69 3.71
C TYR A 72 -19.60 -0.17 2.66
N ASP A 73 -20.89 0.04 2.44
CA ASP A 73 -21.65 -0.71 1.44
C ASP A 73 -21.27 -0.27 0.02
N ILE A 74 -20.40 -1.05 -0.62
CA ILE A 74 -20.03 -0.85 -2.02
C ILE A 74 -21.04 -1.61 -2.89
N PRO A 75 -21.77 -0.93 -3.81
CA PRO A 75 -22.72 -1.60 -4.68
C PRO A 75 -22.01 -2.58 -5.61
N ARG A 76 -22.65 -3.73 -5.89
CA ARG A 76 -22.11 -4.68 -6.88
C ARG A 76 -22.02 -4.03 -8.25
N ILE A 77 -21.02 -4.44 -9.03
CA ILE A 77 -20.74 -3.90 -10.37
C ILE A 77 -22.00 -3.75 -11.25
N PRO A 78 -22.91 -4.73 -11.35
CA PRO A 78 -24.11 -4.59 -12.19
C PRO A 78 -25.03 -3.43 -11.77
N HIS A 79 -25.16 -3.17 -10.47
CA HIS A 79 -25.98 -2.06 -9.95
C HIS A 79 -25.36 -0.71 -10.30
N ALA A 80 -24.03 -0.60 -10.23
CA ALA A 80 -23.31 0.61 -10.62
C ALA A 80 -23.38 0.86 -12.14
N LEU A 81 -23.30 -0.20 -12.95
CA LEU A 81 -23.35 -0.12 -14.42
C LEU A 81 -24.73 0.24 -14.97
N GLY A 82 -25.82 -0.10 -14.28
CA GLY A 82 -27.18 0.23 -14.72
C GLY A 82 -27.42 1.74 -14.89
N ASN A 83 -26.80 2.56 -14.05
CA ASN A 83 -26.84 4.02 -14.17
C ASN A 83 -25.88 4.53 -15.24
N LEU A 84 -24.72 3.87 -15.41
CA LEU A 84 -23.74 4.19 -16.44
C LEU A 84 -24.30 3.98 -17.86
N ALA A 85 -25.08 2.92 -18.08
CA ALA A 85 -25.68 2.60 -19.38
C ALA A 85 -26.68 3.67 -19.87
N LYS A 86 -27.27 4.44 -18.95
CA LYS A 86 -28.19 5.54 -19.26
C LYS A 86 -27.48 6.88 -19.45
N ALA A 87 -26.16 6.95 -19.21
CA ALA A 87 -25.41 8.19 -19.30
C ALA A 87 -25.16 8.56 -20.77
N LYS A 88 -25.44 9.83 -21.12
CA LYS A 88 -25.21 10.35 -22.48
C LYS A 88 -23.72 10.53 -22.80
N ASN A 89 -22.91 10.83 -21.79
CA ASN A 89 -21.47 11.00 -21.90
C ASN A 89 -20.79 10.27 -20.74
N ILE A 90 -19.79 9.45 -21.05
CA ILE A 90 -18.94 8.78 -20.06
C ILE A 90 -17.54 9.33 -20.23
N LYS A 91 -16.97 9.89 -19.16
CA LYS A 91 -15.59 10.33 -19.11
C LYS A 91 -14.84 9.47 -18.10
N LYS A 92 -13.88 8.69 -18.59
CA LYS A 92 -12.91 8.00 -17.74
C LYS A 92 -11.74 8.95 -17.51
N TRP A 93 -11.41 9.20 -16.25
CA TRP A 93 -10.16 9.88 -15.91
C TRP A 93 -9.02 8.87 -16.06
N ASN A 94 -8.03 9.22 -16.87
CA ASN A 94 -6.78 8.48 -16.90
C ASN A 94 -5.97 9.02 -15.71
N ILE A 95 -5.84 8.16 -14.69
CA ILE A 95 -4.97 8.38 -13.53
C ILE A 95 -3.62 7.75 -13.88
#